data_AF-A0A518GAC8-F1
#
_entry.id   AF-A0A518GAC8-F1
#
_cell.length_a   1.000
_cell.length_b   1.000
_cell.length_c   1.000
_cell.angle_alpha   90.00
_cell.angle_beta   90.00
_cell.angle_gamma   90.00
#
_symmetry.space_group_name_H-M   'P 1'
#
loop_
_entity.id
_entity.type
_entity.pdbx_description
1 polymer ?
#
loop_
_entity_poly.entity_id
_entity_poly.type
_entity_poly.pdbx_seq_one_letter_code
_entity_poly.pdbx_strand_id
1 'polypeptide(L)'
;MVGTKTRIAAAVLTVAMTASTMAQTVPAPPSPPTVWSFLGIPQGMKKVKGALTNRRGNHPAVEPKDALKALNDPANLESPDPAIKRAAEIKKAEDLKPQKIKAIKYLTSIGCGCYDKDGSVTDALVASAEDCTEDVRLLTMNEIKAAACGKSCSNCGQSCCCNDKMLKKLAQIAYERDEFGCYGEPSKRVREAAAAALQACCPGSPPLDILKKEPEPEPTPEVVPEREKVEGDLIPERERNLRDDGGLEQLDALEARRLAPVVQISTLLEQEAAEQSSRNFRVRRSAPSPVPSAVPEGIARMRYLMSVSPPLTTATPNPGGGVVLAYDAARTVAYVHFQEEDSVIPVGSVLHLRPDPSVADGFNGMWRVIESAAGCANLEPTGAEGIENIRVGDHADFGNAPVVISPVSYFEE
;
A
#
# COMPACT_ATOMS: atom_id res chain seq x y z
N MET A 1 -16.24 8.33 64.67
CA MET A 1 -14.87 8.88 64.77
C MET A 1 -13.89 7.72 64.87
N VAL A 2 -13.15 7.41 63.81
CA VAL A 2 -11.74 6.95 63.77
C VAL A 2 -11.45 6.82 62.28
N GLY A 3 -10.50 7.63 61.79
CA GLY A 3 -10.13 7.69 60.38
C GLY A 3 -8.83 6.95 60.12
N THR A 4 -8.72 6.35 58.95
CA THR A 4 -7.49 5.78 58.42
C THR A 4 -7.23 6.42 57.05
N LYS A 5 -6.26 7.33 57.03
CA LYS A 5 -5.74 7.99 55.83
C LYS A 5 -4.53 7.19 55.34
N THR A 6 -4.69 6.44 54.27
CA THR A 6 -3.59 5.74 53.59
C THR A 6 -3.00 6.69 52.55
N ARG A 7 -1.77 7.17 52.78
CA ARG A 7 -0.99 7.94 51.82
C ARG A 7 -0.13 6.96 51.01
N ILE A 8 -0.41 6.81 49.73
CA ILE A 8 0.44 6.08 48.79
C ILE A 8 1.34 7.12 48.11
N ALA A 9 2.65 7.00 48.35
CA ALA A 9 3.68 7.75 47.65
C ALA A 9 3.94 7.07 46.30
N ALA A 10 3.60 7.73 45.20
CA ALA A 10 3.96 7.29 43.86
C ALA A 10 5.35 7.85 43.52
N ALA A 11 6.34 6.96 43.42
CA ALA A 11 7.67 7.27 42.93
C ALA A 11 7.62 7.49 41.41
N VAL A 12 7.98 8.70 40.99
CA VAL A 12 8.13 9.07 39.57
C VAL A 12 9.47 8.52 39.08
N LEU A 13 9.42 7.45 38.29
CA LEU A 13 10.57 6.85 37.62
C LEU A 13 10.76 7.55 36.26
N THR A 14 11.69 8.49 36.18
CA THR A 14 12.10 9.13 34.92
C THR A 14 12.99 8.18 34.12
N VAL A 15 12.39 7.48 33.16
CA VAL A 15 13.11 6.71 32.14
C VAL A 15 13.61 7.66 31.06
N ALA A 16 14.93 7.87 31.02
CA ALA A 16 15.61 8.58 29.96
C ALA A 16 15.71 7.67 28.72
N MET A 17 14.85 7.90 27.72
CA MET A 17 14.98 7.24 26.42
C MET A 17 16.02 7.97 25.57
N THR A 18 17.20 7.36 25.43
CA THR A 18 18.19 7.71 24.41
C THR A 18 17.75 7.12 23.07
N ALA A 19 17.00 7.90 22.30
CA ALA A 19 16.66 7.56 20.92
C ALA A 19 17.91 7.72 20.03
N SER A 20 18.43 6.61 19.51
CA SER A 20 19.41 6.61 18.41
C SER A 20 18.73 7.16 17.16
N THR A 21 18.99 8.43 16.87
CA THR A 21 18.55 9.11 15.65
C THR A 21 19.43 8.63 14.50
N MET A 22 18.90 7.73 13.67
CA MET A 22 19.48 7.43 12.37
C MET A 22 19.50 8.73 11.55
N ALA A 23 20.70 9.19 11.21
CA ALA A 23 20.93 10.38 10.39
C ALA A 23 20.36 10.16 8.98
N GLN A 24 19.09 10.49 8.79
CA GLN A 24 18.54 10.70 7.46
C GLN A 24 19.30 11.85 6.82
N THR A 25 19.97 11.59 5.69
CA THR A 25 20.48 12.64 4.81
C THR A 25 19.30 13.49 4.38
N VAL A 26 19.12 14.63 5.05
CA VAL A 26 18.09 15.62 4.75
C VAL A 26 18.24 15.98 3.27
N PRO A 27 17.20 15.81 2.43
CA PRO A 27 17.26 16.25 1.05
C PRO A 27 17.65 17.72 1.04
N ALA A 28 18.64 18.08 0.22
CA ALA A 28 19.16 19.44 0.15
C ALA A 28 17.97 20.42 0.06
N PRO A 29 17.91 21.44 0.93
CA PRO A 29 16.79 22.35 0.95
C PRO A 29 16.59 22.94 -0.45
N PRO A 30 15.34 23.04 -0.94
CA PRO A 30 15.08 23.59 -2.26
C PRO A 30 15.75 24.96 -2.34
N SER A 31 16.57 25.16 -3.36
CA SER A 31 17.29 26.42 -3.56
C SER A 31 16.27 27.57 -3.49
N PRO A 32 16.53 28.61 -2.67
CA PRO A 32 15.57 29.68 -2.46
C PRO A 32 15.16 30.27 -3.82
N PRO A 33 13.87 30.61 -4.01
CA PRO A 33 13.41 31.18 -5.25
C PRO A 33 14.25 32.42 -5.55
N THR A 34 15.04 32.36 -6.61
CA THR A 34 15.80 33.52 -7.07
C THR A 34 14.84 34.65 -7.40
N VAL A 35 15.26 35.91 -7.19
CA VAL A 35 14.49 37.10 -7.59
C VAL A 35 14.05 36.99 -9.07
N TRP A 36 14.86 36.36 -9.91
CA TRP A 36 14.56 36.08 -11.31
C TRP A 36 13.40 35.09 -11.51
N SER A 37 13.32 34.03 -10.71
CA SER A 37 12.18 33.11 -10.71
C SER A 37 10.91 33.78 -10.16
N PHE A 38 11.04 34.67 -9.16
CA PHE A 38 9.92 35.44 -8.62
C PHE A 38 9.36 36.44 -9.64
N LEU A 39 10.23 37.07 -10.44
CA LEU A 39 9.84 37.97 -11.54
C LEU A 39 9.40 37.24 -12.82
N GLY A 40 9.35 35.90 -12.84
CA GLY A 40 8.92 35.11 -14.01
C GLY A 40 9.89 35.13 -15.22
N ILE A 41 11.09 35.69 -15.05
CA ILE A 41 12.05 35.94 -16.13
C ILE A 41 12.55 34.66 -16.84
N PRO A 42 12.77 33.51 -16.19
CA PRO A 42 13.22 32.32 -16.92
C PRO A 42 12.16 31.74 -17.88
N GLN A 43 10.87 31.97 -17.63
CA GLN A 43 9.80 31.57 -18.56
C GLN A 43 9.72 32.54 -19.75
N GLY A 44 9.91 33.85 -19.51
CA GLY A 44 9.95 34.87 -20.56
C GLY A 44 11.09 34.65 -21.56
N MET A 45 12.29 34.28 -21.09
CA MET A 45 13.45 34.05 -21.97
C MET A 45 13.25 32.90 -22.96
N LYS A 46 12.56 31.81 -22.57
CA LYS A 46 12.28 30.69 -23.48
C LYS A 46 11.32 31.10 -24.60
N LYS A 47 10.26 31.85 -24.29
CA LYS A 47 9.32 32.41 -25.28
C LYS A 47 10.02 33.40 -26.22
N VAL A 48 10.83 34.31 -25.68
CA VAL A 48 11.58 35.30 -26.48
C VAL A 48 12.60 34.61 -27.38
N LYS A 49 13.35 33.63 -26.86
CA LYS A 49 14.32 32.88 -27.68
C LYS A 49 13.63 32.12 -28.81
N GLY A 50 12.51 31.45 -28.54
CA GLY A 50 11.72 30.78 -29.58
C GLY A 50 11.20 31.75 -30.65
N ALA A 51 10.59 32.86 -30.23
CA ALA A 51 10.09 33.89 -31.14
C ALA A 51 11.21 34.55 -31.98
N LEU A 52 12.40 34.72 -31.41
CA LEU A 52 13.56 35.25 -32.15
C LEU A 52 14.16 34.22 -33.11
N THR A 53 14.22 32.94 -32.72
CA THR A 53 14.86 31.87 -33.51
C THR A 53 14.02 31.53 -34.75
N ASN A 54 12.69 31.63 -34.69
CA ASN A 54 11.81 31.49 -35.85
C ASN A 54 11.16 32.80 -36.34
N ARG A 55 11.79 33.96 -36.11
CA ARG A 55 11.21 35.27 -36.51
C ARG A 55 10.95 35.39 -38.03
N ARG A 56 11.66 34.61 -38.84
CA ARG A 56 11.52 34.60 -40.31
C ARG A 56 10.67 33.44 -40.84
N GLY A 57 10.13 32.57 -39.98
CA GLY A 57 9.30 31.43 -40.39
C GLY A 57 10.04 30.27 -41.06
N ASN A 58 11.37 30.31 -41.16
CA ASN A 58 12.16 29.31 -41.90
C ASN A 58 12.40 27.99 -41.13
N HIS A 59 12.06 27.94 -39.84
CA HIS A 59 12.28 26.77 -38.99
C HIS A 59 11.01 26.43 -38.19
N PRO A 60 9.92 25.98 -38.86
CA PRO A 60 8.65 25.67 -38.20
C PRO A 60 8.77 24.58 -37.13
N ALA A 61 9.73 23.65 -37.26
CA ALA A 61 10.00 22.62 -36.26
C ALA A 61 10.62 23.16 -34.94
N VAL A 62 11.06 24.43 -34.92
CA VAL A 62 11.71 25.08 -33.76
C VAL A 62 10.75 26.05 -33.05
N GLU A 63 9.50 26.16 -33.53
CA GLU A 63 8.49 26.96 -32.84
C GLU A 63 8.19 26.39 -31.45
N PRO A 64 8.06 27.25 -30.43
CA PRO A 64 7.60 26.83 -29.12
C PRO A 64 6.23 26.17 -29.27
N LYS A 65 6.16 24.87 -29.03
CA LYS A 65 4.89 24.20 -28.81
C LYS A 65 4.25 24.83 -27.58
N ASP A 66 2.95 25.08 -27.64
CA ASP A 66 2.21 25.54 -26.46
C ASP A 66 2.43 24.55 -25.32
N ALA A 67 2.63 25.08 -24.11
CA ALA A 67 2.79 24.23 -22.93
C ALA A 67 1.55 23.34 -22.81
N LEU A 68 1.76 22.04 -22.60
CA LEU A 68 0.67 21.11 -22.35
C LEU A 68 -0.15 21.63 -21.17
N LYS A 69 -1.46 21.78 -21.36
CA LYS A 69 -2.37 22.19 -20.29
C LYS A 69 -2.36 21.14 -19.19
N ALA A 70 -2.51 21.58 -17.94
CA ALA A 70 -2.66 20.65 -16.83
C ALA A 70 -3.91 19.77 -17.06
N LEU A 71 -3.85 18.49 -16.71
CA LEU A 71 -4.95 17.56 -16.96
C LEU A 71 -6.27 18.02 -16.32
N ASN A 72 -6.22 18.75 -15.22
CA ASN A 72 -7.38 19.28 -14.50
C ASN A 72 -7.92 20.62 -15.06
N ASP A 73 -7.36 21.15 -16.14
CA ASP A 73 -7.87 22.36 -16.80
C ASP A 73 -9.31 22.12 -17.31
N PRO A 74 -10.28 23.02 -17.04
CA PRO A 74 -11.66 22.86 -17.54
C PRO A 74 -11.73 22.69 -19.06
N ALA A 75 -10.78 23.23 -19.82
CA ALA A 75 -10.73 23.04 -21.27
C ALA A 75 -10.53 21.57 -21.67
N ASN A 76 -9.91 20.75 -20.82
CA ASN A 76 -9.72 19.32 -21.10
C ASN A 76 -10.97 18.49 -20.84
N LEU A 77 -11.93 18.98 -20.05
CA LEU A 77 -13.24 18.33 -19.86
C LEU A 77 -14.12 18.44 -21.11
N GLU A 78 -13.89 19.48 -21.92
CA GLU A 78 -14.57 19.72 -23.19
C GLU A 78 -13.78 19.16 -24.39
N SER A 79 -12.68 18.44 -24.15
CA SER A 79 -11.87 17.85 -25.21
C SER A 79 -12.69 16.84 -26.02
N PRO A 80 -12.59 16.84 -27.37
CA PRO A 80 -13.25 15.84 -28.21
C PRO A 80 -12.64 14.43 -28.04
N ASP A 81 -11.43 14.32 -27.47
CA ASP A 81 -10.78 13.05 -27.21
C ASP A 81 -11.32 12.41 -25.91
N PRO A 82 -11.94 11.21 -25.98
CA PRO A 82 -12.51 10.56 -24.80
C PRO A 82 -11.46 10.20 -23.73
N ALA A 83 -10.22 9.91 -24.11
CA ALA A 83 -9.16 9.58 -23.15
C ALA A 83 -8.73 10.81 -22.35
N ILE A 84 -8.58 11.97 -23.01
CA ILE A 84 -8.24 13.23 -22.35
C ILE A 84 -9.35 13.68 -21.42
N LYS A 85 -10.61 13.61 -21.88
CA LYS A 85 -11.77 13.96 -21.06
C LYS A 85 -11.84 13.09 -19.81
N ARG A 86 -11.68 11.77 -19.96
CA ARG A 86 -11.72 10.84 -18.83
C ARG A 86 -10.55 11.06 -17.86
N ALA A 87 -9.35 11.29 -18.38
CA ALA A 87 -8.18 11.62 -17.55
C ALA A 87 -8.38 12.93 -16.78
N ALA A 88 -9.00 13.95 -17.40
CA ALA A 88 -9.32 15.22 -16.75
C ALA A 88 -10.34 15.04 -15.61
N GLU A 89 -11.39 14.24 -15.83
CA GLU A 89 -12.38 13.90 -14.80
C GLU A 89 -11.74 13.18 -13.60
N ILE A 90 -10.93 12.15 -13.87
CA ILE A 90 -10.22 11.39 -12.82
C ILE A 90 -9.26 12.31 -12.08
N LYS A 91 -8.48 13.12 -12.80
CA LYS A 91 -7.52 14.02 -12.18
C LYS A 91 -8.19 15.08 -11.32
N LYS A 92 -9.32 15.62 -11.77
CA LYS A 92 -10.14 16.54 -10.98
C LYS A 92 -10.64 15.87 -9.69
N ALA A 93 -11.07 14.61 -9.76
CA ALA A 93 -11.49 13.85 -8.57
C ALA A 93 -10.34 13.57 -7.60
N GLU A 94 -9.14 13.26 -8.11
CA GLU A 94 -7.92 13.10 -7.31
C GLU A 94 -7.47 14.41 -6.66
N ASP A 95 -7.51 15.53 -7.38
CA ASP A 95 -7.11 16.83 -6.86
C ASP A 95 -8.06 17.34 -5.77
N LEU A 96 -9.29 16.81 -5.72
CA LEU A 96 -10.25 17.03 -4.63
C LEU A 96 -9.95 16.20 -3.38
N LYS A 97 -9.01 15.23 -3.41
CA LYS A 97 -8.59 14.42 -2.26
C LYS A 97 -8.34 15.23 -0.97
N PRO A 98 -7.52 16.30 -0.94
CA PRO A 98 -7.31 17.08 0.28
C PRO A 98 -8.60 17.73 0.78
N GLN A 99 -9.52 18.12 -0.10
CA GLN A 99 -10.82 18.67 0.28
C GLN A 99 -11.73 17.59 0.85
N LYS A 100 -11.76 16.40 0.25
CA LYS A 100 -12.48 15.22 0.78
C LYS A 100 -11.99 14.86 2.18
N ILE A 101 -10.67 14.78 2.37
CA ILE A 101 -10.04 14.53 3.68
C ILE A 101 -10.48 15.57 4.73
N LYS A 102 -10.47 16.86 4.37
CA LYS A 102 -10.91 17.93 5.27
C LYS A 102 -12.40 17.81 5.59
N ALA A 103 -13.23 17.49 4.60
CA ALA A 103 -14.67 17.31 4.78
C ALA A 103 -14.97 16.12 5.70
N ILE A 104 -14.33 14.97 5.49
CA ILE A 104 -14.50 13.76 6.32
C ILE A 104 -14.14 14.06 7.78
N LYS A 105 -13.00 14.71 8.03
CA LYS A 105 -12.61 15.13 9.39
C LYS A 105 -13.63 16.05 10.03
N TYR A 106 -14.20 16.96 9.25
CA TYR A 106 -15.23 17.87 9.75
C TYR A 106 -16.54 17.12 10.08
N LEU A 107 -17.04 16.29 9.15
CA LEU A 107 -18.25 15.50 9.34
C LEU A 107 -18.13 14.56 10.55
N THR A 108 -17.00 13.87 10.69
CA THR A 108 -16.74 12.99 11.83
C THR A 108 -16.56 13.75 13.15
N SER A 109 -16.01 14.97 13.12
CA SER A 109 -15.91 15.84 14.32
C SER A 109 -17.26 16.33 14.82
N ILE A 110 -18.23 16.56 13.92
CA ILE A 110 -19.61 16.86 14.28
C ILE A 110 -20.30 15.60 14.82
N GLY A 111 -19.99 14.46 14.20
CA GLY A 111 -20.61 13.17 14.47
C GLY A 111 -22.01 13.05 13.87
N CYS A 112 -22.57 11.85 13.92
CA CYS A 112 -23.90 11.54 13.38
C CYS A 112 -25.03 11.84 14.38
N GLY A 113 -24.84 12.87 15.22
CA GLY A 113 -25.79 13.27 16.25
C GLY A 113 -26.91 14.14 15.67
N CYS A 114 -27.04 15.37 16.17
CA CYS A 114 -28.16 16.26 15.84
C CYS A 114 -28.29 16.63 14.35
N TYR A 115 -27.24 16.45 13.55
CA TYR A 115 -27.17 16.83 12.15
C TYR A 115 -27.45 15.67 11.17
N ASP A 116 -27.63 14.44 11.67
CA ASP A 116 -27.86 13.25 10.83
C ASP A 116 -29.30 12.75 10.92
N LYS A 117 -30.27 13.65 11.12
CA LYS A 117 -31.69 13.28 11.25
C LYS A 117 -32.25 12.63 9.98
N ASP A 118 -31.71 13.03 8.84
CA ASP A 118 -32.04 12.55 7.51
C ASP A 118 -31.06 11.48 7.01
N GLY A 119 -30.06 11.10 7.81
CA GLY A 119 -29.00 10.17 7.38
C GLY A 119 -28.00 10.77 6.39
N SER A 120 -28.05 12.08 6.12
CA SER A 120 -27.21 12.73 5.10
C SER A 120 -25.71 12.67 5.43
N VAL A 121 -25.34 12.75 6.71
CA VAL A 121 -23.95 12.66 7.17
C VAL A 121 -23.47 11.22 7.08
N THR A 122 -24.29 10.26 7.50
CA THR A 122 -24.00 8.84 7.32
C THR A 122 -23.79 8.51 5.86
N ASP A 123 -24.66 8.99 4.97
CA ASP A 123 -24.59 8.70 3.54
C ASP A 123 -23.33 9.29 2.90
N ALA A 124 -22.93 10.50 3.32
CA ALA A 124 -21.67 11.10 2.89
C ALA A 124 -20.44 10.31 3.37
N LEU A 125 -20.46 9.77 4.59
CA LEU A 125 -19.38 8.94 5.12
C LEU A 125 -19.33 7.56 4.45
N VAL A 126 -20.49 6.95 4.17
CA VAL A 126 -20.59 5.70 3.39
C VAL A 126 -20.06 5.90 1.98
N ALA A 127 -20.42 7.00 1.31
CA ALA A 127 -19.86 7.32 -0.01
C ALA A 127 -18.34 7.57 0.04
N SER A 128 -17.84 8.18 1.13
CA SER A 128 -16.40 8.39 1.33
C SER A 128 -15.64 7.09 1.60
N ALA A 129 -16.30 6.11 2.23
CA ALA A 129 -15.77 4.76 2.44
C ALA A 129 -15.64 3.97 1.13
N GLU A 130 -16.35 4.36 0.08
CA GLU A 130 -16.29 3.76 -1.27
C GLU A 130 -15.47 4.60 -2.26
N ASP A 131 -14.77 5.64 -1.81
CA ASP A 131 -13.98 6.51 -2.70
C ASP A 131 -12.90 5.69 -3.43
N CYS A 132 -12.64 5.99 -4.70
CA CYS A 132 -11.61 5.29 -5.47
C CYS A 132 -10.20 5.40 -4.84
N THR A 133 -9.94 6.44 -4.04
CA THR A 133 -8.64 6.70 -3.41
C THR A 133 -8.51 5.96 -2.08
N GLU A 134 -7.54 5.05 -1.98
CA GLU A 134 -7.27 4.28 -0.75
C GLU A 134 -7.10 5.18 0.48
N ASP A 135 -6.32 6.26 0.38
CA ASP A 135 -6.06 7.17 1.50
C ASP A 135 -7.34 7.83 2.04
N VAL A 136 -8.33 8.09 1.19
CA VAL A 136 -9.62 8.65 1.59
C VAL A 136 -10.43 7.58 2.32
N ARG A 137 -10.48 6.35 1.79
CA ARG A 137 -11.14 5.22 2.45
C ARG A 137 -10.52 4.91 3.82
N LEU A 138 -9.20 4.79 3.88
CA LEU A 138 -8.45 4.49 5.10
C LEU A 138 -8.65 5.58 6.17
N LEU A 139 -8.55 6.85 5.78
CA LEU A 139 -8.83 7.95 6.69
C LEU A 139 -10.27 7.87 7.21
N THR A 140 -11.24 7.61 6.34
CA THR A 140 -12.65 7.48 6.72
C THR A 140 -12.83 6.42 7.81
N MET A 141 -12.23 5.24 7.65
CA MET A 141 -12.28 4.17 8.67
C MET A 141 -11.68 4.61 10.00
N ASN A 142 -10.52 5.28 9.98
CA ASN A 142 -9.84 5.74 11.18
C ASN A 142 -10.62 6.83 11.91
N GLU A 143 -11.21 7.78 11.19
CA GLU A 143 -12.02 8.85 11.77
C GLU A 143 -13.36 8.31 12.30
N ILE A 144 -13.97 7.32 11.64
CA ILE A 144 -15.15 6.61 12.18
C ILE A 144 -14.80 5.89 13.47
N LYS A 145 -13.68 5.16 13.51
CA LYS A 145 -13.18 4.49 14.73
C LYS A 145 -12.96 5.49 15.86
N ALA A 146 -12.32 6.62 15.57
CA ALA A 146 -12.07 7.68 16.55
C ALA A 146 -13.38 8.29 17.07
N ALA A 147 -14.34 8.55 16.18
CA ALA A 147 -15.65 9.08 16.53
C ALA A 147 -16.48 8.09 17.37
N ALA A 148 -16.36 6.78 17.11
CA ALA A 148 -17.07 5.74 17.88
C ALA A 148 -16.62 5.70 19.35
N CYS A 149 -15.36 6.00 19.64
CA CYS A 149 -14.83 6.07 21.01
C CYS A 149 -15.10 7.42 21.72
N GLY A 150 -15.78 8.36 21.06
CA GLY A 150 -16.00 9.73 21.54
C GLY A 150 -17.01 9.85 22.68
N LYS A 151 -16.99 11.02 23.34
CA LYS A 151 -18.04 11.40 24.31
C LYS A 151 -19.37 11.56 23.57
N SER A 152 -20.47 11.16 24.21
CA SER A 152 -21.81 11.40 23.70
C SER A 152 -22.07 12.87 23.40
N CYS A 153 -22.80 13.14 22.32
CA CYS A 153 -23.25 14.49 22.02
C CYS A 153 -24.10 15.00 23.19
N SER A 154 -23.74 16.17 23.74
CA SER A 154 -24.44 16.76 24.89
C SER A 154 -25.92 17.05 24.65
N ASN A 155 -26.34 17.15 23.38
CA ASN A 155 -27.70 17.55 23.00
C ASN A 155 -28.60 16.33 22.69
N CYS A 156 -28.12 15.34 21.94
CA CYS A 156 -28.93 14.15 21.59
C CYS A 156 -28.56 12.88 22.36
N GLY A 157 -27.47 12.87 23.15
CA GLY A 157 -27.02 11.71 23.91
C GLY A 157 -26.44 10.57 23.07
N GLN A 158 -26.61 10.58 21.75
CA GLN A 158 -25.96 9.63 20.86
C GLN A 158 -24.47 9.99 20.71
N SER A 159 -23.61 8.99 20.92
CA SER A 159 -22.16 9.14 20.92
C SER A 159 -21.46 8.73 19.66
N CYS A 160 -22.12 8.05 18.74
CA CYS A 160 -21.42 7.37 17.68
C CYS A 160 -22.21 7.34 16.37
N CYS A 161 -21.47 7.34 15.25
CA CYS A 161 -21.99 7.14 13.89
C CYS A 161 -22.35 5.68 13.58
N CYS A 162 -22.56 4.85 14.61
CA CYS A 162 -22.69 3.40 14.46
C CYS A 162 -24.15 3.01 14.23
N ASN A 163 -24.75 3.54 13.18
CA ASN A 163 -26.07 3.09 12.72
C ASN A 163 -25.96 1.80 11.90
N ASP A 164 -27.07 1.09 11.73
CA ASP A 164 -27.10 -0.19 11.02
C ASP A 164 -26.55 -0.09 9.58
N LYS A 165 -26.78 1.03 8.90
CA LYS A 165 -26.27 1.29 7.55
C LYS A 165 -24.74 1.34 7.54
N MET A 166 -24.14 2.09 8.46
CA MET A 166 -22.68 2.19 8.61
C MET A 166 -22.09 0.84 9.04
N LEU A 167 -22.72 0.14 9.99
CA LEU A 167 -22.26 -1.18 10.46
C LEU A 167 -22.27 -2.22 9.33
N LYS A 168 -23.34 -2.29 8.54
CA LYS A 168 -23.41 -3.15 7.34
C LYS A 168 -22.29 -2.82 6.36
N LYS A 169 -22.04 -1.52 6.10
CA LYS A 169 -20.98 -1.11 5.18
C LYS A 169 -19.57 -1.43 5.68
N LEU A 170 -19.30 -1.20 6.96
CA LEU A 170 -18.02 -1.57 7.56
C LEU A 170 -17.80 -3.08 7.55
N ALA A 171 -18.84 -3.88 7.82
CA ALA A 171 -18.79 -5.35 7.75
C ALA A 171 -18.53 -5.83 6.32
N GLN A 172 -19.18 -5.19 5.35
CA GLN A 172 -18.94 -5.42 3.94
C GLN A 172 -17.46 -5.18 3.58
N ILE A 173 -16.93 -3.99 3.91
CA ILE A 173 -15.52 -3.65 3.62
C ILE A 173 -14.55 -4.62 4.31
N ALA A 174 -14.80 -4.95 5.58
CA ALA A 174 -13.89 -5.79 6.37
C ALA A 174 -13.87 -7.26 5.92
N TYR A 175 -15.04 -7.82 5.60
CA TYR A 175 -15.22 -9.27 5.51
C TYR A 175 -15.86 -9.78 4.22
N GLU A 176 -16.47 -8.93 3.39
CA GLU A 176 -17.09 -9.38 2.15
C GLU A 176 -16.05 -9.98 1.22
N ARG A 177 -16.43 -11.13 0.65
CA ARG A 177 -15.71 -11.82 -0.40
C ARG A 177 -16.61 -12.04 -1.60
N ASP A 178 -16.05 -11.97 -2.78
CA ASP A 178 -16.74 -12.32 -4.02
C ASP A 178 -16.88 -13.84 -4.17
N GLU A 179 -17.54 -14.26 -5.26
CA GLU A 179 -17.75 -15.68 -5.60
C GLU A 179 -16.44 -16.45 -5.81
N PHE A 180 -15.35 -15.74 -6.12
CA PHE A 180 -14.02 -16.30 -6.33
C PHE A 180 -13.19 -16.35 -5.03
N GLY A 181 -13.75 -15.88 -3.91
CA GLY A 181 -13.08 -15.83 -2.61
C GLY A 181 -12.10 -14.67 -2.45
N CYS A 182 -12.03 -13.74 -3.40
CA CYS A 182 -11.28 -12.49 -3.30
C CYS A 182 -12.04 -11.49 -2.42
N TYR A 183 -11.32 -10.63 -1.72
CA TYR A 183 -11.93 -9.60 -0.89
C TYR A 183 -12.50 -8.47 -1.74
N GLY A 184 -13.69 -7.97 -1.39
CA GLY A 184 -14.31 -6.84 -2.08
C GLY A 184 -13.48 -5.55 -1.97
N GLU A 185 -12.88 -5.29 -0.79
CA GLU A 185 -11.89 -4.22 -0.62
C GLU A 185 -10.46 -4.73 -0.91
N PRO A 186 -9.77 -4.20 -1.93
CA PRO A 186 -8.44 -4.67 -2.30
C PRO A 186 -7.36 -4.34 -1.25
N SER A 187 -7.46 -3.21 -0.53
CA SER A 187 -6.44 -2.83 0.46
C SER A 187 -6.63 -3.55 1.79
N LYS A 188 -5.65 -4.39 2.16
CA LYS A 188 -5.60 -5.05 3.47
C LYS A 188 -5.67 -4.04 4.64
N ARG A 189 -5.02 -2.87 4.50
CA ARG A 189 -5.00 -1.83 5.54
C ARG A 189 -6.38 -1.23 5.77
N VAL A 190 -7.14 -0.99 4.70
CA VAL A 190 -8.52 -0.49 4.79
C VAL A 190 -9.42 -1.53 5.45
N ARG A 191 -9.25 -2.82 5.11
CA ARG A 191 -10.01 -3.93 5.74
C ARG A 191 -9.78 -4.03 7.24
N GLU A 192 -8.53 -3.98 7.67
CA GLU A 192 -8.17 -4.01 9.09
C GLU A 192 -8.69 -2.78 9.84
N ALA A 193 -8.60 -1.59 9.23
CA ALA A 193 -9.15 -0.37 9.80
C ALA A 193 -10.68 -0.43 9.92
N ALA A 194 -11.38 -0.99 8.93
CA ALA A 194 -12.82 -1.20 8.97
C ALA A 194 -13.21 -2.20 10.07
N ALA A 195 -12.48 -3.32 10.21
CA ALA A 195 -12.67 -4.28 11.29
C ALA A 195 -12.47 -3.64 12.68
N ALA A 196 -11.45 -2.79 12.83
CA ALA A 196 -11.19 -2.06 14.07
C ALA A 196 -12.29 -0.99 14.35
N ALA A 197 -12.83 -0.35 13.31
CA ALA A 197 -13.95 0.57 13.45
C ALA A 197 -15.24 -0.15 13.90
N LEU A 198 -15.53 -1.34 13.35
CA LEU A 198 -16.64 -2.19 13.80
C LEU A 198 -16.52 -2.54 15.28
N GLN A 199 -15.34 -2.98 15.72
CA GLN A 199 -15.09 -3.33 17.12
C GLN A 199 -15.28 -2.13 18.05
N ALA A 200 -14.85 -0.94 17.62
CA ALA A 200 -15.07 0.30 18.37
C ALA A 200 -16.55 0.69 18.44
N CYS A 201 -17.30 0.45 17.36
CA CYS A 201 -18.72 0.74 17.28
C CYS A 201 -19.59 -0.19 18.14
N CYS A 202 -19.25 -1.48 18.20
CA CYS A 202 -20.05 -2.50 18.90
C CYS A 202 -19.14 -3.43 19.70
N PRO A 203 -18.69 -3.03 20.91
CA PRO A 203 -17.86 -3.88 21.74
C PRO A 203 -18.63 -5.14 22.16
N GLY A 204 -18.22 -6.29 21.65
CA GLY A 204 -18.80 -7.60 21.99
C GLY A 204 -19.82 -8.17 20.99
N SER A 205 -20.11 -7.47 19.88
CA SER A 205 -20.91 -8.09 18.81
C SER A 205 -20.02 -9.06 18.01
N PRO A 206 -20.41 -10.35 17.87
CA PRO A 206 -19.64 -11.29 17.06
C PRO A 206 -19.61 -10.81 15.59
N PRO A 207 -18.47 -10.96 14.87
CA PRO A 207 -18.30 -10.41 13.53
C PRO A 207 -19.26 -10.92 12.44
N LEU A 208 -20.07 -11.95 12.72
CA LEU A 208 -20.64 -12.81 11.67
C LEU A 208 -22.16 -12.75 11.50
N ASP A 209 -22.92 -12.19 12.44
CA ASP A 209 -24.40 -12.16 12.28
C ASP A 209 -24.92 -10.96 11.46
N ILE A 210 -24.07 -9.97 11.14
CA ILE A 210 -24.48 -8.78 10.36
C ILE A 210 -24.59 -9.07 8.85
N LEU A 211 -23.82 -10.06 8.36
CA LEU A 211 -23.79 -10.44 6.94
C LEU A 211 -24.73 -11.60 6.60
N LYS A 212 -25.59 -12.03 7.54
CA LYS A 212 -26.65 -12.99 7.22
C LYS A 212 -27.60 -12.28 6.26
N LYS A 213 -27.33 -12.45 4.96
CA LYS A 213 -28.02 -11.87 3.82
C LYS A 213 -29.51 -12.01 4.13
N GLU A 214 -30.16 -10.88 4.41
CA GLU A 214 -31.62 -10.84 4.41
C GLU A 214 -32.01 -11.44 3.07
N PRO A 215 -32.74 -12.57 3.05
CA PRO A 215 -32.98 -13.30 1.82
C PRO A 215 -33.56 -12.28 0.85
N GLU A 216 -32.76 -12.00 -0.18
CA GLU A 216 -33.14 -11.11 -1.27
C GLU A 216 -34.51 -11.60 -1.69
N PRO A 217 -35.57 -10.77 -1.56
CA PRO A 217 -36.92 -11.24 -1.75
C PRO A 217 -36.93 -11.91 -3.12
N GLU A 218 -37.20 -13.22 -3.13
CA GLU A 218 -37.30 -13.97 -4.38
C GLU A 218 -38.13 -13.11 -5.32
N PRO A 219 -37.64 -12.82 -6.54
CA PRO A 219 -38.25 -11.85 -7.42
C PRO A 219 -39.74 -12.18 -7.46
N THR A 220 -40.55 -11.35 -6.79
CA THR A 220 -41.99 -11.52 -6.77
C THR A 220 -42.33 -11.57 -8.25
N PRO A 221 -42.84 -12.69 -8.78
CA PRO A 221 -43.02 -12.85 -10.21
C PRO A 221 -43.75 -11.61 -10.66
N GLU A 222 -43.07 -10.81 -11.47
CA GLU A 222 -43.58 -9.55 -11.96
C GLU A 222 -44.94 -9.88 -12.51
N VAL A 223 -45.99 -9.41 -11.83
CA VAL A 223 -47.36 -9.52 -12.34
C VAL A 223 -47.31 -8.67 -13.57
N VAL A 224 -47.01 -9.31 -14.71
CA VAL A 224 -47.09 -8.71 -16.03
C VAL A 224 -48.48 -8.08 -16.04
N PRO A 225 -48.60 -6.74 -16.03
CA PRO A 225 -49.90 -6.13 -16.08
C PRO A 225 -50.54 -6.67 -17.34
N GLU A 226 -51.65 -7.40 -17.15
CA GLU A 226 -52.48 -7.90 -18.22
C GLU A 226 -52.73 -6.71 -19.12
N ARG A 227 -52.13 -6.73 -20.32
CA ARG A 227 -52.28 -5.68 -21.32
C ARG A 227 -53.77 -5.50 -21.55
N GLU A 228 -54.33 -4.46 -20.96
CA GLU A 228 -55.60 -3.92 -21.40
C GLU A 228 -55.45 -3.67 -22.90
N LYS A 229 -56.28 -4.36 -23.66
CA LYS A 229 -56.43 -4.18 -25.10
C LYS A 229 -56.88 -2.74 -25.33
N VAL A 230 -55.91 -1.84 -25.54
CA VAL A 230 -56.20 -0.53 -26.13
C VAL A 230 -56.47 -0.80 -27.61
N GLU A 231 -57.76 -0.78 -27.92
CA GLU A 231 -58.31 -0.87 -29.26
C GLU A 231 -58.02 0.44 -30.00
N GLY A 232 -57.27 0.32 -31.11
CA GLY A 232 -57.22 1.30 -32.19
C GLY A 232 -56.36 2.54 -31.95
N ASP A 233 -55.17 2.57 -32.55
CA ASP A 233 -54.83 3.67 -33.46
C ASP A 233 -53.63 3.33 -34.35
N LEU A 234 -53.74 3.82 -35.58
CA LEU A 234 -52.98 3.49 -36.77
C LEU A 234 -51.48 3.84 -36.66
N ILE A 235 -50.60 2.84 -36.72
CA ILE A 235 -49.17 3.04 -36.99
C ILE A 235 -48.88 2.65 -38.46
N PRO A 236 -48.26 3.52 -39.28
CA PRO A 236 -48.01 3.26 -40.70
C PRO A 236 -47.04 2.08 -40.95
N GLU A 237 -47.34 1.25 -41.95
CA GLU A 237 -46.66 0.00 -42.32
C GLU A 237 -45.20 0.09 -42.81
N ARG A 238 -44.47 1.19 -42.56
CA ARG A 238 -43.18 1.43 -43.24
C ARG A 238 -41.95 0.77 -42.60
N GLU A 239 -42.06 0.14 -41.43
CA GLU A 239 -40.88 -0.39 -40.70
C GLU A 239 -40.86 -1.91 -40.51
N ARG A 240 -41.72 -2.67 -41.21
CA ARG A 240 -41.81 -4.13 -41.01
C ARG A 240 -40.89 -5.00 -41.88
N ASN A 241 -40.03 -4.43 -42.74
CA ASN A 241 -39.22 -5.19 -43.71
C ASN A 241 -37.69 -5.17 -43.49
N LEU A 242 -37.19 -5.06 -42.25
CA LEU A 242 -35.74 -5.07 -41.98
C LEU A 242 -35.29 -6.13 -40.95
N ARG A 243 -36.08 -7.19 -40.75
CA ARG A 243 -35.77 -8.26 -39.80
C ARG A 243 -35.66 -9.66 -40.42
N ASP A 244 -35.20 -9.74 -41.67
CA ASP A 244 -34.78 -11.01 -42.26
C ASP A 244 -33.24 -11.04 -42.40
N ASP A 245 -32.66 -11.92 -41.59
CA ASP A 245 -31.57 -12.85 -41.92
C ASP A 245 -30.23 -12.28 -42.42
N GLY A 246 -29.32 -11.97 -41.49
CA GLY A 246 -27.87 -11.84 -41.81
C GLY A 246 -27.00 -10.90 -40.95
N GLY A 247 -27.58 -10.17 -39.99
CA GLY A 247 -26.89 -9.05 -39.33
C GLY A 247 -25.85 -9.38 -38.24
N LEU A 248 -25.84 -10.60 -37.70
CA LEU A 248 -24.94 -10.96 -36.57
C LEU A 248 -23.50 -11.25 -37.03
N GLU A 249 -23.30 -11.91 -38.17
CA GLU A 249 -21.94 -12.17 -38.68
C GLU A 249 -21.22 -10.90 -39.18
N GLN A 250 -21.98 -9.87 -39.62
CA GLN A 250 -21.37 -8.62 -40.05
C GLN A 250 -20.88 -7.76 -38.87
N LEU A 251 -21.49 -7.88 -37.68
CA LEU A 251 -21.03 -7.14 -36.50
C LEU A 251 -19.73 -7.75 -35.96
N ASP A 252 -19.61 -9.07 -35.91
CA ASP A 252 -18.37 -9.74 -35.47
C ASP A 252 -17.19 -9.46 -36.43
N ALA A 253 -17.45 -9.40 -37.75
CA ALA A 253 -16.43 -9.05 -38.74
C ALA A 253 -16.00 -7.57 -38.66
N LEU A 254 -16.91 -6.67 -38.29
CA LEU A 254 -16.62 -5.24 -38.10
C LEU A 254 -15.86 -5.00 -36.79
N GLU A 255 -16.18 -5.74 -35.73
CA GLU A 255 -15.48 -5.69 -34.46
C GLU A 255 -14.07 -6.27 -34.56
N ALA A 256 -13.89 -7.38 -35.30
CA ALA A 256 -12.56 -7.92 -35.63
C ALA A 256 -11.70 -6.95 -36.45
N ARG A 257 -12.29 -6.21 -37.41
CA ARG A 257 -11.56 -5.15 -38.15
C ARG A 257 -11.22 -3.94 -37.29
N ARG A 258 -12.00 -3.65 -36.25
CA ARG A 258 -11.75 -2.55 -35.32
C ARG A 258 -10.63 -2.85 -34.33
N LEU A 259 -10.43 -4.12 -33.96
CA LEU A 259 -9.40 -4.55 -33.00
C LEU A 259 -8.02 -4.80 -33.64
N ALA A 260 -7.96 -5.09 -34.95
CA ALA A 260 -6.70 -5.34 -35.67
C ALA A 260 -5.61 -4.24 -35.51
N PRO A 261 -5.90 -2.93 -35.58
CA PRO A 261 -4.87 -1.90 -35.40
C PRO A 261 -4.39 -1.76 -33.94
N VAL A 262 -5.20 -2.16 -32.95
CA VAL A 262 -4.84 -2.06 -31.53
C VAL A 262 -3.76 -3.09 -31.16
N VAL A 263 -3.83 -4.29 -31.74
CA VAL A 263 -2.83 -5.36 -31.54
C VAL A 263 -1.47 -4.98 -32.16
N GLN A 264 -1.46 -4.26 -33.28
CA GLN A 264 -0.21 -3.78 -33.90
C GLN A 264 0.48 -2.68 -33.09
N ILE A 265 -0.28 -1.82 -32.39
CA ILE A 265 0.29 -0.76 -31.56
C ILE A 265 0.92 -1.35 -30.28
N SER A 266 0.29 -2.35 -29.66
CA SER A 266 0.83 -3.01 -28.47
C SER A 266 2.17 -3.69 -28.76
N THR A 267 2.29 -4.37 -29.89
CA THR A 267 3.51 -5.08 -30.29
C THR A 267 4.66 -4.13 -30.64
N LEU A 268 4.38 -2.94 -31.20
CA LEU A 268 5.40 -1.92 -31.45
C LEU A 268 5.92 -1.28 -30.16
N LEU A 269 5.05 -1.05 -29.16
CA LEU A 269 5.46 -0.51 -27.86
C LEU A 269 6.36 -1.48 -27.07
N GLU A 270 6.09 -2.78 -27.16
CA GLU A 270 6.95 -3.81 -26.55
C GLU A 270 8.34 -3.87 -27.21
N GLN A 271 8.41 -3.71 -28.54
CA GLN A 271 9.68 -3.65 -29.26
C GLN A 271 10.51 -2.40 -28.89
N GLU A 272 9.87 -1.23 -28.78
CA GLU A 272 10.57 0.00 -28.35
C GLU A 272 11.08 -0.11 -26.91
N ALA A 273 10.31 -0.70 -26.00
CA ALA A 273 10.74 -0.93 -24.62
C ALA A 273 11.96 -1.87 -24.53
N ALA A 274 11.98 -2.93 -25.35
CA ALA A 274 13.12 -3.85 -25.44
C ALA A 274 14.38 -3.17 -26.00
N GLU A 275 14.25 -2.34 -27.04
CA GLU A 275 15.38 -1.58 -27.60
C GLU A 275 15.93 -0.53 -26.63
N GLN A 276 15.05 0.13 -25.87
CA GLN A 276 15.44 1.16 -24.91
C GLN A 276 16.17 0.55 -23.70
N SER A 277 15.75 -0.63 -23.25
CA SER A 277 16.47 -1.42 -22.25
C SER A 277 17.88 -1.82 -22.72
N SER A 278 17.98 -2.25 -23.98
CA SER A 278 19.26 -2.63 -24.63
C SER A 278 20.24 -1.46 -24.74
N ARG A 279 19.74 -0.25 -25.02
CA ARG A 279 20.56 0.97 -25.07
C ARG A 279 21.12 1.36 -23.70
N ASN A 280 20.33 1.24 -22.64
CA ASN A 280 20.78 1.58 -21.28
C ASN A 280 21.85 0.63 -20.75
N PHE A 281 21.81 -0.65 -21.15
CA PHE A 281 22.82 -1.63 -20.78
C PHE A 281 24.21 -1.33 -21.37
N ARG A 282 24.26 -0.71 -22.57
CA ARG A 282 25.52 -0.42 -23.26
C ARG A 282 26.31 0.77 -22.68
N VAL A 283 25.66 1.63 -21.89
CA VAL A 283 26.27 2.88 -21.37
C VAL A 283 27.02 2.67 -20.04
N ARG A 284 26.87 1.51 -19.36
CA ARG A 284 27.47 1.26 -18.03
C ARG A 284 28.73 0.39 -17.99
N ARG A 285 29.48 0.26 -19.09
CA ARG A 285 30.83 -0.33 -19.06
C ARG A 285 31.90 0.77 -19.01
N SER A 286 32.12 1.34 -17.83
CA SER A 286 33.32 2.13 -17.52
C SER A 286 34.03 1.53 -16.30
N ALA A 287 35.37 1.55 -16.37
CA ALA A 287 36.32 0.73 -15.63
C ALA A 287 36.27 0.86 -14.09
N PRO A 288 36.74 -0.17 -13.34
CA PRO A 288 36.84 -0.11 -11.88
C PRO A 288 37.98 0.80 -11.41
N SER A 289 37.70 1.66 -10.43
CA SER A 289 38.69 2.43 -9.69
C SER A 289 39.37 1.58 -8.59
N PRO A 290 40.64 1.87 -8.24
CA PRO A 290 41.41 1.09 -7.28
C PRO A 290 41.06 1.42 -5.82
N VAL A 291 41.08 0.37 -4.98
CA VAL A 291 40.84 0.40 -3.53
C VAL A 291 42.17 0.61 -2.78
N PRO A 292 42.27 1.50 -1.77
CA PRO A 292 43.41 1.54 -0.87
C PRO A 292 43.20 0.66 0.37
N SER A 293 44.24 -0.10 0.70
CA SER A 293 44.38 -0.98 1.88
C SER A 293 45.05 -0.22 3.03
N ALA A 294 44.49 -0.30 4.24
CA ALA A 294 45.23 -0.20 5.51
C ALA A 294 44.33 -0.61 6.69
N VAL A 295 44.75 -1.67 7.40
CA VAL A 295 44.25 -2.07 8.73
C VAL A 295 45.38 -1.83 9.73
N PRO A 296 45.09 -1.38 10.96
CA PRO A 296 45.98 -1.63 12.09
C PRO A 296 45.32 -2.52 13.16
N GLU A 297 46.09 -3.51 13.60
CA GLU A 297 45.86 -4.39 14.74
C GLU A 297 45.98 -3.64 16.08
N GLY A 298 45.24 -4.08 17.11
CA GLY A 298 45.42 -3.56 18.46
C GLY A 298 44.49 -4.13 19.54
N ILE A 299 44.80 -5.35 20.01
CA ILE A 299 44.83 -5.84 21.41
C ILE A 299 43.90 -5.16 22.45
N ALA A 300 43.02 -5.93 23.12
CA ALA A 300 43.03 -6.10 24.58
C ALA A 300 41.96 -7.08 25.12
N ARG A 301 42.43 -7.99 26.00
CA ARG A 301 41.68 -8.93 26.83
C ARG A 301 40.93 -8.22 27.98
N MET A 302 39.75 -8.73 28.37
CA MET A 302 39.39 -8.86 29.80
C MET A 302 38.33 -9.93 30.10
N ARG A 303 38.66 -10.77 31.08
CA ARG A 303 37.88 -11.75 31.87
C ARG A 303 36.81 -11.04 32.74
N TYR A 304 35.77 -11.58 33.40
CA TYR A 304 35.28 -12.92 33.78
C TYR A 304 33.85 -12.77 34.43
N LEU A 305 33.08 -13.88 34.51
CA LEU A 305 32.00 -14.22 35.48
C LEU A 305 30.68 -13.41 35.39
N MET A 306 29.47 -13.99 35.33
CA MET A 306 28.90 -15.03 36.19
C MET A 306 27.74 -15.82 35.53
N SER A 307 27.57 -17.03 36.04
CA SER A 307 26.53 -18.03 35.76
C SER A 307 25.19 -17.69 36.44
N VAL A 308 24.06 -17.91 35.74
CA VAL A 308 22.83 -18.53 36.26
C VAL A 308 22.10 -19.21 35.10
N SER A 309 21.83 -20.52 35.21
CA SER A 309 20.99 -21.28 34.28
C SER A 309 19.54 -21.37 34.77
N PRO A 310 18.53 -21.15 33.91
CA PRO A 310 17.18 -21.70 34.09
C PRO A 310 16.90 -22.88 33.13
N PRO A 311 15.85 -23.68 33.39
CA PRO A 311 15.74 -25.04 32.87
C PRO A 311 15.34 -25.10 31.40
N LEU A 312 15.83 -26.15 30.76
CA LEU A 312 15.41 -26.65 29.46
C LEU A 312 13.89 -26.89 29.43
N THR A 313 13.17 -26.10 28.66
CA THR A 313 11.89 -26.49 28.07
C THR A 313 12.12 -26.86 26.62
N THR A 314 11.77 -28.09 26.28
CA THR A 314 11.72 -28.61 24.92
C THR A 314 10.75 -27.77 24.08
N ALA A 315 11.27 -26.93 23.19
CA ALA A 315 10.49 -26.27 22.16
C ALA A 315 10.45 -27.17 20.91
N THR A 316 9.24 -27.57 20.54
CA THR A 316 8.86 -28.16 19.25
C THR A 316 9.31 -27.28 18.07
N PRO A 317 9.58 -27.86 16.89
CA PRO A 317 10.10 -27.12 15.74
C PRO A 317 9.04 -26.15 15.21
N ASN A 318 9.31 -24.84 15.31
CA ASN A 318 8.40 -23.81 14.81
C ASN A 318 8.75 -23.50 13.32
N PRO A 319 7.81 -23.57 12.37
CA PRO A 319 8.06 -23.38 10.92
C PRO A 319 8.16 -21.88 10.51
N GLY A 320 8.73 -21.04 11.37
CA GLY A 320 8.82 -19.60 11.14
C GLY A 320 10.01 -19.23 10.25
N GLY A 321 9.83 -19.20 8.93
CA GLY A 321 10.81 -18.61 8.02
C GLY A 321 10.96 -17.10 8.24
N GLY A 322 12.17 -16.57 8.03
CA GLY A 322 12.44 -15.13 8.00
C GLY A 322 12.80 -14.62 6.60
N VAL A 323 12.77 -13.30 6.38
CA VAL A 323 13.19 -12.65 5.13
C VAL A 323 14.31 -11.65 5.41
N VAL A 324 15.38 -11.69 4.61
CA VAL A 324 16.48 -10.72 4.68
C VAL A 324 16.01 -9.37 4.14
N LEU A 325 15.97 -8.36 5.01
CA LEU A 325 15.51 -7.00 4.68
C LEU A 325 16.64 -6.09 4.18
N ALA A 326 17.85 -6.25 4.73
CA ALA A 326 18.98 -5.38 4.43
C ALA A 326 20.31 -6.07 4.78
N TYR A 327 21.41 -5.50 4.30
CA TYR A 327 22.77 -5.85 4.70
C TYR A 327 23.63 -4.59 4.80
N ASP A 328 24.70 -4.65 5.58
CA ASP A 328 25.68 -3.57 5.66
C ASP A 328 26.50 -3.45 4.37
N ALA A 329 27.14 -2.30 4.15
CA ALA A 329 27.88 -2.04 2.90
C ALA A 329 29.02 -3.05 2.64
N ALA A 330 29.56 -3.67 3.69
CA ALA A 330 30.59 -4.69 3.60
C ALA A 330 30.03 -6.13 3.48
N ARG A 331 28.70 -6.30 3.51
CA ARG A 331 27.98 -7.60 3.47
C ARG A 331 28.36 -8.55 4.60
N THR A 332 28.88 -8.03 5.70
CA THR A 332 29.27 -8.80 6.89
C THR A 332 28.10 -9.04 7.84
N VAL A 333 27.04 -8.24 7.75
CA VAL A 333 25.85 -8.34 8.61
C VAL A 333 24.59 -8.34 7.76
N ALA A 334 23.72 -9.32 7.98
CA ALA A 334 22.38 -9.40 7.38
C ALA A 334 21.30 -9.11 8.42
N TYR A 335 20.31 -8.30 8.04
CA TYR A 335 19.15 -7.96 8.86
C TYR A 335 17.97 -8.81 8.41
N VAL A 336 17.46 -9.68 9.30
CA VAL A 336 16.38 -10.63 8.99
C VAL A 336 15.15 -10.32 9.83
N HIS A 337 13.98 -10.32 9.18
CA HIS A 337 12.69 -10.18 9.82
C HIS A 337 11.92 -11.50 9.82
N PHE A 338 11.35 -11.87 10.95
CA PHE A 338 10.59 -13.10 11.14
C PHE A 338 9.10 -12.78 11.13
N GLN A 339 8.29 -13.66 10.54
CA GLN A 339 6.86 -13.44 10.34
C GLN A 339 6.06 -13.36 11.65
N GLU A 340 6.57 -13.96 12.73
CA GLU A 340 6.00 -13.86 14.07
C GLU A 340 6.67 -12.70 14.82
N GLU A 341 5.92 -11.61 15.04
CA GLU A 341 6.41 -10.39 15.70
C GLU A 341 6.92 -10.62 17.13
N ASP A 342 6.45 -11.67 17.81
CA ASP A 342 6.87 -12.03 19.17
C ASP A 342 8.03 -13.03 19.22
N SER A 343 8.52 -13.52 18.08
CA SER A 343 9.63 -14.46 18.03
C SER A 343 10.95 -13.75 18.34
N VAL A 344 11.63 -14.18 19.42
CA VAL A 344 13.00 -13.77 19.76
C VAL A 344 13.92 -14.96 19.56
N ILE A 345 14.90 -14.83 18.68
CA ILE A 345 15.85 -15.91 18.41
C ILE A 345 17.04 -15.76 19.36
N PRO A 346 17.45 -16.83 20.07
CA PRO A 346 18.58 -16.74 20.98
C PRO A 346 19.86 -16.31 20.25
N VAL A 347 20.56 -15.31 20.80
CA VAL A 347 21.89 -14.90 20.33
C VAL A 347 22.83 -16.10 20.38
N GLY A 348 23.60 -16.30 19.31
CA GLY A 348 24.49 -17.43 19.10
C GLY A 348 23.88 -18.60 18.32
N SER A 349 22.56 -18.59 18.07
CA SER A 349 21.90 -19.58 17.20
C SER A 349 22.44 -19.52 15.77
N VAL A 350 22.52 -20.66 15.10
CA VAL A 350 22.95 -20.74 13.70
C VAL A 350 21.75 -21.00 12.80
N LEU A 351 21.52 -20.12 11.84
CA LEU A 351 20.46 -20.16 10.84
C LEU A 351 21.05 -20.54 9.48
N HIS A 352 20.24 -21.18 8.64
CA HIS A 352 20.63 -21.52 7.28
C HIS A 352 19.86 -20.64 6.31
N LEU A 353 20.55 -19.69 5.68
CA LEU A 353 19.95 -18.86 4.64
C LEU A 353 19.88 -19.67 3.34
N ARG A 354 18.70 -19.71 2.71
CA ARG A 354 18.49 -20.33 1.41
C ARG A 354 18.16 -19.24 0.37
N PRO A 355 18.65 -19.39 -0.87
CA PRO A 355 18.27 -18.52 -1.95
C PRO A 355 16.77 -18.64 -2.22
N ASP A 356 16.12 -17.53 -2.56
CA ASP A 356 14.76 -17.56 -3.08
C ASP A 356 14.74 -18.40 -4.36
N PRO A 357 13.91 -19.47 -4.44
CA PRO A 357 13.84 -20.33 -5.62
C PRO A 357 13.43 -19.60 -6.90
N SER A 358 12.84 -18.41 -6.80
CA SER A 358 12.46 -17.56 -7.94
C SER A 358 13.63 -16.75 -8.52
N VAL A 359 14.75 -16.64 -7.78
CA VAL A 359 15.93 -15.87 -8.18
C VAL A 359 17.10 -16.84 -8.36
N ALA A 360 17.54 -17.03 -9.61
CA ALA A 360 18.57 -18.03 -9.97
C ALA A 360 19.93 -17.82 -9.27
N ASP A 361 20.20 -16.62 -8.75
CA ASP A 361 21.44 -16.24 -8.08
C ASP A 361 21.12 -15.69 -6.67
N GLY A 362 21.25 -16.52 -5.64
CA GLY A 362 21.09 -16.11 -4.24
C GLY A 362 22.06 -16.85 -3.32
N PHE A 363 22.19 -16.37 -2.08
CA PHE A 363 23.14 -16.91 -1.12
C PHE A 363 22.61 -18.18 -0.43
N ASN A 364 23.48 -19.18 -0.28
CA ASN A 364 23.23 -20.40 0.50
C ASN A 364 24.34 -20.58 1.55
N GLY A 365 24.01 -20.63 2.84
CA GLY A 365 25.02 -20.85 3.87
C GLY A 365 24.58 -20.59 5.31
N MET A 366 25.51 -20.83 6.25
CA MET A 366 25.26 -20.79 7.70
C MET A 366 25.62 -19.43 8.33
N TRP A 367 24.69 -18.89 9.11
CA TRP A 367 24.78 -17.57 9.72
C TRP A 367 24.49 -17.62 11.22
N ARG A 368 25.27 -16.91 12.04
CA ARG A 368 25.08 -16.83 13.49
C ARG A 368 24.31 -15.56 13.85
N VAL A 369 23.32 -15.68 14.72
CA VAL A 369 22.60 -14.55 15.32
C VAL A 369 23.54 -13.81 16.28
N ILE A 370 23.84 -12.55 16.01
CA ILE A 370 24.65 -11.69 16.88
C ILE A 370 23.79 -10.78 17.77
N GLU A 371 22.59 -10.44 17.30
CA GLU A 371 21.63 -9.61 18.03
C GLU A 371 20.21 -10.02 17.61
N SER A 372 19.26 -10.04 18.55
CA SER A 372 17.86 -10.31 18.24
C SER A 372 16.95 -9.41 19.07
N ALA A 373 15.87 -8.95 18.42
CA ALA A 373 14.74 -8.27 19.02
C ALA A 373 13.45 -8.94 18.53
N ALA A 374 12.31 -8.60 19.13
CA ALA A 374 11.01 -9.16 18.76
C ALA A 374 10.76 -9.01 17.23
N GLY A 375 10.73 -10.15 16.52
CA GLY A 375 10.53 -10.23 15.08
C GLY A 375 11.75 -9.88 14.21
N CYS A 376 12.94 -9.60 14.78
CA CYS A 376 14.13 -9.22 14.02
C CYS A 376 15.43 -9.86 14.55
N ALA A 377 16.38 -10.15 13.68
CA ALA A 377 17.74 -10.54 14.07
C ALA A 377 18.81 -9.98 13.13
N ASN A 378 19.95 -9.62 13.71
CA ASN A 378 21.19 -9.34 12.99
C ASN A 378 22.01 -10.62 12.95
N LEU A 379 22.48 -10.98 11.77
CA LEU A 379 23.21 -12.21 11.51
C LEU A 379 24.62 -11.91 10.98
N GLU A 380 25.60 -12.72 11.37
CA GLU A 380 26.96 -12.75 10.80
C GLU A 380 27.25 -14.10 10.13
N PRO A 381 28.06 -14.17 9.05
CA PRO A 381 28.39 -15.43 8.42
C PRO A 381 29.33 -16.26 9.32
N THR A 382 29.07 -17.56 9.46
CA THR A 382 29.95 -18.45 10.26
C THR A 382 31.17 -18.99 9.50
N GLY A 383 31.27 -18.72 8.20
CA GLY A 383 32.40 -19.11 7.35
C GLY A 383 32.72 -18.06 6.29
N ALA A 384 33.93 -18.13 5.73
CA ALA A 384 34.41 -17.21 4.70
C ALA A 384 33.80 -17.48 3.31
N GLU A 385 33.09 -18.58 3.13
CA GLU A 385 32.55 -18.97 1.83
C GLU A 385 31.22 -18.24 1.57
N GLY A 386 31.23 -17.38 0.54
CA GLY A 386 30.02 -16.92 -0.15
C GLY A 386 29.46 -15.53 0.22
N ILE A 387 30.12 -14.76 1.09
CA ILE A 387 29.64 -13.43 1.56
C ILE A 387 29.25 -12.48 0.40
N GLU A 388 29.82 -12.69 -0.79
CA GLU A 388 29.63 -11.85 -1.97
C GLU A 388 28.24 -11.90 -2.62
N ASN A 389 27.31 -12.78 -2.22
CA ASN A 389 26.07 -13.03 -3.01
C ASN A 389 24.73 -12.77 -2.29
N ILE A 390 24.73 -12.14 -1.12
CA ILE A 390 23.49 -11.88 -0.36
C ILE A 390 22.66 -10.77 -1.02
N ARG A 391 21.36 -10.98 -1.17
CA ARG A 391 20.42 -9.97 -1.70
C ARG A 391 19.26 -9.72 -0.73
N VAL A 392 18.67 -8.54 -0.85
CA VAL A 392 17.41 -8.23 -0.16
C VAL A 392 16.33 -9.14 -0.74
N GLY A 393 15.63 -9.87 0.12
CA GLY A 393 14.61 -10.85 -0.26
C GLY A 393 14.99 -12.33 -0.07
N ASP A 394 16.25 -12.64 0.23
CA ASP A 394 16.65 -14.03 0.53
C ASP A 394 15.93 -14.57 1.79
N HIS A 395 15.66 -15.87 1.84
CA HIS A 395 14.89 -16.49 2.92
C HIS A 395 15.81 -17.14 3.98
N ALA A 396 15.44 -16.97 5.25
CA ALA A 396 16.12 -17.58 6.39
C ALA A 396 15.31 -18.76 6.92
N ASP A 397 15.85 -19.97 6.78
CA ASP A 397 15.23 -21.19 7.27
C ASP A 397 15.99 -21.73 8.50
N PHE A 398 15.22 -22.27 9.46
CA PHE A 398 15.78 -23.17 10.46
C PHE A 398 16.05 -24.52 9.79
N GLY A 399 17.31 -24.97 9.76
CA GLY A 399 17.68 -26.22 9.09
C GLY A 399 16.93 -27.45 9.66
N ASN A 400 16.27 -28.22 8.79
CA ASN A 400 15.61 -29.49 9.11
C ASN A 400 16.60 -30.67 9.23
N ALA A 401 17.63 -30.58 10.07
CA ALA A 401 18.47 -31.74 10.40
C ALA A 401 18.25 -32.14 11.87
N PRO A 402 18.21 -33.45 12.21
CA PRO A 402 18.12 -33.87 13.59
C PRO A 402 19.43 -33.49 14.30
N VAL A 403 19.40 -32.42 15.09
CA VAL A 403 20.53 -32.08 15.96
C VAL A 403 20.50 -33.06 17.13
N VAL A 404 21.18 -34.20 16.96
CA VAL A 404 21.71 -34.94 18.11
C VAL A 404 22.82 -34.06 18.68
N ILE A 405 22.54 -33.36 19.78
CA ILE A 405 23.58 -32.70 20.57
C ILE A 405 24.31 -33.81 21.33
N SER A 406 25.28 -34.46 20.68
CA SER A 406 26.26 -35.27 21.40
C SER A 406 27.25 -34.32 22.09
N PRO A 407 27.40 -34.39 23.42
CA PRO A 407 28.39 -33.58 24.11
C PRO A 407 29.78 -33.99 23.62
N VAL A 408 30.52 -33.04 23.07
CA VAL A 408 31.94 -33.22 22.75
C VAL A 408 32.71 -33.20 24.07
N SER A 409 33.00 -34.38 24.61
CA SER A 409 33.99 -34.57 25.67
C SER A 409 35.38 -34.43 25.06
N TYR A 410 36.11 -33.38 25.45
CA TYR A 410 37.55 -33.32 25.19
C TYR A 410 38.27 -34.02 26.34
N PHE A 411 39.03 -35.07 26.01
CA PHE A 411 40.07 -35.63 26.89
C PHE A 411 41.31 -34.73 26.82
N GLU A 412 41.91 -34.51 27.98
CA GLU A 412 43.19 -33.82 28.17
C GLU A 412 44.35 -34.69 27.68
N GLU A 413 45.26 -34.10 26.89
CA GLU A 413 46.71 -34.37 26.96
C GLU A 413 47.47 -33.03 26.99
#